data_AF-A0A401IZ90-F1
#
_entry.id   AF-A0A401IZ90-F1
#
_cell.length_a   1.000
_cell.length_b   1.000
_cell.length_c   1.000
_cell.angle_alpha   90.00
_cell.angle_beta   90.00
_cell.angle_gamma   90.00
#
_symmetry.space_group_name_H-M   'P 1'
#
loop_
_entity.id
_entity.type
_entity.pdbx_description
1 polymer ?
#
loop_
_entity_poly.entity_id
_entity_poly.type
_entity_poly.pdbx_seq_one_letter_code
_entity_poly.pdbx_strand_id
1 'polypeptide(L)'
;MGDMQPPLTFAQVASILEFVHAIHAQHSDAFRARLKHLQRLGFPSGINTGKGKAAEYNWREIIMLAVALQLIELGLAPEKAKLICADNEFGILRAFAKTILAPDADDYYFLLIYSSSFDHLRSEEEEKSTSINILPLKEVRSLFTRDPFFSRIVMINLNTLFAWLRVGPVTAGIEKSGHQMLRSLEKWAGQFNDQHPQA
;
A
#
# COMPACT_ATOMS: atom_id res chain seq x y z
N MET A 1 5.90 25.48 -18.85
CA MET A 1 6.90 24.81 -18.00
C MET A 1 6.22 24.63 -16.65
N GLY A 2 5.45 23.55 -16.50
CA GLY A 2 4.45 23.41 -15.42
C GLY A 2 5.09 22.96 -14.11
N ASP A 3 4.67 23.57 -13.01
CA ASP A 3 5.12 23.36 -11.63
C ASP A 3 5.31 21.88 -11.25
N MET A 4 6.53 21.37 -11.44
CA MET A 4 6.97 20.11 -10.85
C MET A 4 7.52 20.46 -9.46
N GLN A 5 6.64 20.46 -8.45
CA GLN A 5 7.05 20.67 -7.06
C GLN A 5 7.84 19.45 -6.56
N PRO A 6 8.70 19.65 -5.56
CA PRO A 6 9.61 18.62 -5.10
C PRO A 6 8.85 17.47 -4.43
N PRO A 7 9.35 16.25 -4.57
CA PRO A 7 8.82 15.05 -3.91
C PRO A 7 8.73 15.22 -2.38
N LEU A 8 7.85 14.43 -1.76
CA LEU A 8 7.62 14.50 -0.33
C LEU A 8 8.86 14.02 0.44
N THR A 9 9.12 14.68 1.57
CA THR A 9 10.21 14.30 2.48
C THR A 9 9.79 13.11 3.36
N PHE A 10 10.77 12.42 3.95
CA PHE A 10 10.51 11.35 4.91
C PHE A 10 9.59 11.81 6.06
N ALA A 11 9.79 13.01 6.60
CA ALA A 11 8.99 13.52 7.71
C ALA A 11 7.51 13.70 7.30
N GLN A 12 7.27 14.23 6.11
CA GLN A 12 5.92 14.40 5.57
C GLN A 12 5.23 13.06 5.31
N VAL A 13 5.96 12.10 4.72
CA VAL A 13 5.46 10.73 4.50
C VAL A 13 5.17 10.04 5.83
N ALA A 14 6.05 10.16 6.82
CA ALA A 14 5.82 9.60 8.14
C ALA A 14 4.54 10.17 8.77
N SER A 15 4.32 11.48 8.71
CA SER A 15 3.10 12.10 9.25
C SER A 15 1.82 11.63 8.53
N ILE A 16 1.86 11.47 7.20
CA ILE A 16 0.73 10.90 6.45
C ILE A 16 0.45 9.47 6.92
N LEU A 17 1.49 8.63 7.00
CA LEU A 17 1.34 7.21 7.33
C LEU A 17 0.98 7.00 8.81
N GLU A 18 1.42 7.88 9.72
CA GLU A 18 0.99 7.88 11.12
C GLU A 18 -0.53 8.07 11.21
N PHE A 19 -1.10 8.97 10.40
CA PHE A 19 -2.55 9.13 10.33
C PHE A 19 -3.24 7.91 9.70
N VAL A 20 -2.74 7.43 8.56
CA VAL A 20 -3.34 6.29 7.83
C VAL A 20 -3.42 5.04 8.70
N HIS A 21 -2.39 4.79 9.51
CA HIS A 21 -2.30 3.65 10.42
C HIS A 21 -2.84 3.94 11.83
N ALA A 22 -3.49 5.10 12.02
CA ALA A 22 -4.05 5.53 13.31
C ALA A 22 -3.06 5.45 14.49
N ILE A 23 -1.81 5.83 14.24
CA ILE A 23 -0.72 5.78 15.23
C ILE A 23 -0.88 6.91 16.24
N HIS A 24 -1.10 6.53 17.50
CA HIS A 24 -1.10 7.49 18.61
C HIS A 24 0.28 8.13 18.83
N ALA A 25 0.30 9.39 19.27
CA ALA A 25 1.53 10.17 19.46
C ALA A 25 2.60 9.44 20.30
N GLN A 26 2.19 8.73 21.35
CA GLN A 26 3.07 7.93 22.22
C GLN A 26 3.79 6.76 21.50
N HIS A 27 3.32 6.37 20.32
CA HIS A 27 3.88 5.29 19.50
C HIS A 27 4.52 5.79 18.20
N SER A 28 4.59 7.12 17.99
CA SER A 28 5.16 7.75 16.81
C SER A 28 6.61 7.33 16.57
N ASP A 29 7.46 7.34 17.60
CA ASP A 29 8.87 6.96 17.47
C ASP A 29 9.05 5.50 17.04
N ALA A 30 8.27 4.59 17.62
CA ALA A 30 8.30 3.17 17.27
C ALA A 30 7.80 2.93 15.84
N PHE A 31 6.78 3.68 15.39
CA PHE A 31 6.31 3.63 14.01
C PHE A 31 7.36 4.17 13.02
N ARG A 32 7.95 5.33 13.31
CA ARG A 32 9.03 5.91 12.50
C ARG A 32 10.24 5.00 12.43
N ALA A 33 10.56 4.26 13.49
CA ALA A 33 11.61 3.26 13.47
C ALA A 33 11.32 2.12 12.48
N ARG A 34 10.09 1.60 12.45
CA ARG A 34 9.64 0.59 11.47
C ARG A 34 9.73 1.12 10.04
N LEU A 35 9.29 2.36 9.82
CA LEU A 35 9.39 3.01 8.50
C LEU A 35 10.84 3.20 8.05
N LYS A 36 11.74 3.65 8.94
CA LYS A 36 13.19 3.74 8.67
C LYS A 36 13.79 2.37 8.39
N HIS A 37 13.32 1.32 9.06
CA HIS A 37 13.80 -0.03 8.81
C HIS A 37 13.46 -0.48 7.39
N LEU A 38 12.22 -0.28 6.93
CA LEU A 38 11.83 -0.51 5.53
C LEU A 38 12.73 0.28 4.55
N GLN A 39 13.00 1.55 4.84
CA GLN A 39 13.89 2.37 4.02
C GLN A 39 15.32 1.79 3.96
N ARG A 40 15.86 1.30 5.09
CA ARG A 40 17.19 0.64 5.13
C ARG A 40 17.22 -0.66 4.35
N LEU A 41 16.08 -1.37 4.29
CA LEU A 41 15.92 -2.54 3.43
C LEU A 41 15.84 -2.15 1.94
N GLY A 42 15.92 -0.87 1.59
CA GLY A 42 15.83 -0.38 0.21
C GLY A 42 14.42 -0.45 -0.36
N PHE A 43 13.40 -0.38 0.51
CA PHE A 43 12.00 -0.42 0.14
C PHE A 43 11.27 0.90 0.42
N PRO A 44 10.34 1.31 -0.45
CA PRO A 44 10.14 0.90 -1.84
C PRO A 44 11.41 0.99 -2.71
N SER A 45 11.43 0.34 -3.86
CA SER A 45 12.57 0.43 -4.78
C SER A 45 12.70 1.85 -5.37
N GLY A 46 13.93 2.32 -5.59
CA GLY A 46 14.22 3.58 -6.31
C GLY A 46 14.39 4.84 -5.45
N ILE A 47 14.22 4.78 -4.13
CA ILE A 47 14.26 5.98 -3.25
C ILE A 47 15.65 6.29 -2.68
N ASN A 48 16.57 5.34 -2.70
CA ASN A 48 17.94 5.49 -2.16
C ASN A 48 18.98 5.42 -3.29
N THR A 49 19.04 6.45 -4.14
CA THR A 49 19.89 6.47 -5.35
C THR A 49 21.35 6.91 -5.11
N GLY A 50 21.81 7.11 -3.86
CA GLY A 50 23.23 7.34 -3.58
C GLY A 50 23.53 8.01 -2.23
N LYS A 51 24.83 8.11 -1.87
CA LYS A 51 25.28 8.84 -0.69
C LYS A 51 25.01 10.35 -0.86
N GLY A 52 24.17 10.91 0.00
CA GLY A 52 23.98 12.36 0.14
C GLY A 52 22.70 12.95 -0.49
N LYS A 53 21.95 12.19 -1.29
CA LYS A 53 20.63 12.64 -1.78
C LYS A 53 19.55 12.25 -0.76
N ALA A 54 18.73 13.21 -0.35
CA ALA A 54 17.55 12.91 0.46
C ALA A 54 16.59 11.99 -0.32
N ALA A 55 15.94 11.06 0.39
CA ALA A 55 14.93 10.21 -0.22
C ALA A 55 13.71 11.05 -0.62
N GLU A 56 13.22 10.77 -1.82
CA GLU A 56 12.18 11.53 -2.51
C GLU A 56 10.97 10.61 -2.73
N TYR A 57 9.84 10.91 -2.09
CA TYR A 57 8.66 10.05 -2.13
C TYR A 57 7.55 10.66 -2.98
N ASN A 58 6.97 9.84 -3.87
CA ASN A 58 5.75 10.16 -4.62
C ASN A 58 4.61 9.22 -4.18
N TRP A 59 3.46 9.36 -4.85
CA TRP A 59 2.27 8.55 -4.57
C TRP A 59 2.55 7.05 -4.59
N ARG A 60 3.41 6.59 -5.51
CA ARG A 60 3.78 5.19 -5.65
C ARG A 60 4.42 4.69 -4.37
N GLU A 61 5.48 5.37 -3.92
CA GLU A 61 6.23 4.96 -2.74
C GLU A 61 5.34 4.98 -1.49
N ILE A 62 4.43 5.95 -1.39
CA ILE A 62 3.51 6.07 -0.25
C ILE A 62 2.49 4.92 -0.22
N ILE A 63 1.91 4.54 -1.36
CA ILE A 63 1.00 3.38 -1.45
C ILE A 63 1.74 2.11 -1.03
N MET A 64 2.96 1.91 -1.56
CA MET A 64 3.75 0.72 -1.26
C MET A 64 4.14 0.64 0.21
N LEU A 65 4.49 1.78 0.84
CA LEU A 65 4.75 1.85 2.27
C LEU A 65 3.51 1.60 3.12
N ALA A 66 2.37 2.16 2.75
CA ALA A 66 1.11 1.96 3.46
C ALA A 66 0.70 0.48 3.48
N VAL A 67 0.81 -0.20 2.34
CA VAL A 67 0.52 -1.65 2.26
C VAL A 67 1.55 -2.45 3.07
N ALA A 68 2.85 -2.17 2.94
CA ALA A 68 3.87 -2.90 3.69
C ALA A 68 3.73 -2.75 5.20
N LEU A 69 3.39 -1.55 5.69
CA LEU A 69 3.13 -1.31 7.11
C LEU A 69 1.89 -2.06 7.59
N GLN A 70 0.84 -2.13 6.76
CA GLN A 70 -0.35 -2.91 7.09
C GLN A 70 0.01 -4.39 7.25
N LEU A 71 0.85 -4.94 6.37
CA LEU A 71 1.36 -6.31 6.49
C LEU A 71 2.17 -6.52 7.78
N ILE A 72 3.02 -5.56 8.14
CA ILE A 72 3.81 -5.63 9.39
C ILE A 72 2.89 -5.58 10.62
N GLU A 73 1.84 -4.75 10.60
CA GLU A 73 0.83 -4.68 11.67
C GLU A 73 0.03 -5.96 11.82
N LEU A 74 -0.11 -6.73 10.74
CA LEU A 74 -0.69 -8.07 10.74
C LEU A 74 0.28 -9.16 11.21
N GLY A 75 1.51 -8.79 11.60
CA GLY A 75 2.51 -9.67 12.18
C GLY A 75 3.55 -10.20 11.19
N LEU A 76 3.60 -9.71 9.95
CA LEU A 76 4.66 -10.09 9.02
C LEU A 76 5.99 -9.42 9.39
N ALA A 77 7.09 -10.15 9.20
CA ALA A 77 8.42 -9.57 9.27
C ALA A 77 8.60 -8.50 8.17
N PRO A 78 9.33 -7.39 8.43
CA PRO A 78 9.57 -6.31 7.46
C PRO A 78 10.15 -6.77 6.12
N GLU A 79 11.07 -7.74 6.15
CA GLU A 79 11.68 -8.35 4.97
C GLU A 79 10.63 -9.06 4.11
N LYS A 80 9.71 -9.79 4.74
CA LYS A 80 8.65 -10.51 4.03
C LYS A 80 7.60 -9.55 3.47
N ALA A 81 7.21 -8.54 4.24
CA ALA A 81 6.29 -7.50 3.78
C ALA A 81 6.86 -6.77 2.55
N LYS A 82 8.16 -6.42 2.57
CA LYS A 82 8.88 -5.87 1.42
C LYS A 82 8.77 -6.78 0.19
N LEU A 83 9.08 -8.08 0.33
CA LEU A 83 9.07 -9.03 -0.79
C LEU A 83 7.68 -9.15 -1.41
N ILE A 84 6.65 -9.36 -0.57
CA ILE A 84 5.25 -9.45 -1.02
C ILE A 84 4.85 -8.20 -1.79
N CYS A 85 5.14 -7.03 -1.24
CA CYS A 85 4.83 -5.77 -1.89
C CYS A 85 5.58 -5.61 -3.22
N ALA A 86 6.87 -5.92 -3.28
CA ALA A 86 7.66 -5.80 -4.50
C ALA A 86 7.17 -6.76 -5.60
N ASP A 87 6.91 -8.03 -5.26
CA ASP A 87 6.47 -9.05 -6.22
C ASP A 87 5.06 -8.77 -6.78
N ASN A 88 4.25 -8.02 -6.05
CA ASN A 88 2.86 -7.73 -6.40
C ASN A 88 2.60 -6.25 -6.67
N GLU A 89 3.65 -5.45 -6.86
CA GLU A 89 3.56 -4.00 -6.98
C GLU A 89 2.55 -3.60 -8.06
N PHE A 90 2.64 -4.16 -9.26
CA PHE A 90 1.72 -3.85 -10.36
C PHE A 90 0.27 -4.17 -10.01
N GLY A 91 0.01 -5.30 -9.34
CA GLY A 91 -1.33 -5.69 -8.91
C GLY A 91 -1.91 -4.72 -7.87
N ILE A 92 -1.09 -4.32 -6.89
CA ILE A 92 -1.45 -3.36 -5.85
C ILE A 92 -1.79 -2.01 -6.49
N LEU A 93 -0.88 -1.48 -7.31
CA LEU A 93 -1.08 -0.19 -7.96
C LEU A 93 -2.30 -0.22 -8.89
N ARG A 94 -2.51 -1.30 -9.66
CA ARG A 94 -3.68 -1.47 -10.51
C ARG A 94 -4.97 -1.48 -9.70
N ALA A 95 -5.01 -2.14 -8.54
CA ALA A 95 -6.19 -2.13 -7.69
C ALA A 95 -6.48 -0.74 -7.13
N PHE A 96 -5.46 0.00 -6.71
CA PHE A 96 -5.60 1.42 -6.36
C PHE A 96 -6.14 2.25 -7.53
N ALA A 97 -5.64 2.05 -8.76
CA ALA A 97 -6.15 2.73 -9.95
C ALA A 97 -7.65 2.45 -10.13
N LYS A 98 -8.07 1.18 -9.99
CA LYS A 98 -9.49 0.81 -10.09
C LYS A 98 -10.33 1.44 -8.98
N THR A 99 -9.86 1.46 -7.74
CA THR A 99 -10.50 2.17 -6.62
C THR A 99 -10.68 3.67 -6.91
N ILE A 100 -9.73 4.30 -7.60
CA ILE A 100 -9.82 5.72 -7.99
C ILE A 100 -10.85 5.93 -9.09
N LEU A 101 -10.86 5.03 -10.08
CA LEU A 101 -11.70 5.14 -11.28
C LEU A 101 -13.13 4.65 -11.07
N ALA A 102 -13.37 3.77 -10.10
CA ALA A 102 -14.68 3.16 -9.83
C ALA A 102 -15.34 3.83 -8.60
N PRO A 103 -16.30 4.74 -8.81
CA PRO A 103 -17.00 5.41 -7.72
C PRO A 103 -18.10 4.55 -7.07
N ASP A 104 -18.43 3.40 -7.65
CA ASP A 104 -19.55 2.56 -7.20
C ASP A 104 -19.21 1.69 -5.99
N ALA A 105 -20.21 1.49 -5.13
CA ALA A 105 -20.07 0.81 -3.84
C ALA A 105 -19.85 -0.72 -3.93
N ASP A 106 -19.79 -1.32 -5.13
CA ASP A 106 -19.51 -2.74 -5.30
C ASP A 106 -18.09 -3.04 -5.81
N ASP A 107 -17.32 -2.00 -6.17
CA ASP A 107 -15.95 -2.11 -6.69
C ASP A 107 -14.88 -1.95 -5.59
N TYR A 108 -15.15 -2.55 -4.42
CA TYR A 108 -14.15 -2.65 -3.36
C TYR A 108 -13.10 -3.72 -3.70
N TYR A 109 -11.82 -3.34 -3.63
CA TYR A 109 -10.70 -4.25 -3.84
C TYR A 109 -10.06 -4.63 -2.51
N PHE A 110 -9.80 -5.92 -2.36
CA PHE A 110 -9.19 -6.50 -1.17
C PHE A 110 -7.89 -7.19 -1.52
N LEU A 111 -6.86 -6.93 -0.73
CA LEU A 111 -5.67 -7.77 -0.69
C LEU A 111 -5.92 -8.89 0.32
N LEU A 112 -5.97 -10.12 -0.19
CA LEU A 112 -6.19 -11.34 0.57
C LEU A 112 -4.85 -12.04 0.83
N ILE A 113 -4.63 -12.43 2.07
CA ILE A 113 -3.44 -13.14 2.52
C ILE A 113 -3.91 -14.39 3.26
N TYR A 114 -3.53 -15.56 2.77
CA TYR A 114 -3.89 -16.82 3.40
C TYR A 114 -2.99 -17.09 4.60
N SER A 115 -3.54 -17.61 5.70
CA SER A 115 -2.80 -17.95 6.93
C SER A 115 -1.72 -18.99 6.74
N SER A 116 -1.83 -19.86 5.71
CA SER A 116 -0.73 -20.73 5.29
C SER A 116 0.55 -19.94 4.98
N SER A 117 0.40 -18.69 4.55
CA SER A 117 1.51 -17.76 4.33
C SER A 117 2.16 -17.27 5.63
N PHE A 118 1.50 -17.45 6.78
CA PHE A 118 2.00 -17.14 8.12
C PHE A 118 2.51 -18.39 8.85
N ASP A 119 2.13 -19.60 8.42
CA ASP A 119 2.56 -20.86 9.06
C ASP A 119 4.07 -21.07 8.93
N HIS A 120 4.68 -20.54 7.87
CA HIS A 120 6.14 -20.51 7.67
C HIS A 120 6.88 -19.59 8.65
N LEU A 121 6.20 -18.68 9.36
CA LEU A 121 6.83 -17.88 10.42
C LEU A 121 7.24 -18.73 11.64
N ARG A 122 6.81 -20.01 11.70
CA ARG A 122 7.06 -20.93 12.82
C ARG A 122 8.00 -22.10 12.47
N SER A 123 8.41 -22.27 11.22
CA SER A 123 9.25 -23.42 10.80
C SER A 123 10.32 -23.00 9.79
N GLU A 124 11.53 -23.54 9.94
CA GLU A 124 12.70 -23.29 9.07
C GLU A 124 12.61 -23.94 7.67
N GLU A 125 11.41 -24.33 7.23
CA GLU A 125 11.21 -25.00 5.94
C GLU A 125 11.05 -23.98 4.79
N GLU A 126 11.54 -24.38 3.60
CA GLU A 126 11.64 -23.59 2.37
C GLU A 126 10.47 -22.60 2.16
N GLU A 127 10.83 -21.32 1.94
CA GLU A 127 9.90 -20.23 1.65
C GLU A 127 8.97 -20.58 0.48
N LYS A 128 7.79 -21.13 0.75
CA LYS A 128 6.70 -21.02 -0.21
C LYS A 128 6.35 -19.53 -0.32
N SER A 129 6.31 -19.04 -1.55
CA SER A 129 5.94 -17.67 -1.85
C SER A 129 4.59 -17.37 -1.19
N THR A 130 4.53 -16.33 -0.36
CA THR A 130 3.29 -15.84 0.22
C THR A 130 2.42 -15.34 -0.93
N SER A 131 1.48 -16.17 -1.38
CA SER A 131 0.56 -15.80 -2.44
C SER A 131 -0.47 -14.82 -1.89
N ILE A 132 -0.40 -13.56 -2.35
CA ILE A 132 -1.48 -12.60 -2.12
C ILE A 132 -2.40 -12.57 -3.34
N ASN A 133 -3.70 -12.49 -3.08
CA ASN A 133 -4.71 -12.33 -4.13
C ASN A 133 -5.34 -10.95 -3.99
N ILE A 134 -5.44 -10.22 -5.10
CA ILE A 134 -6.10 -8.91 -5.10
C ILE A 134 -7.40 -9.03 -5.87
N LEU A 135 -8.52 -9.07 -5.14
CA LEU A 135 -9.82 -9.42 -5.68
C LEU A 135 -10.87 -8.33 -5.41
N PRO A 136 -11.82 -8.10 -6.33
CA PRO A 136 -12.99 -7.28 -6.05
C PRO A 136 -13.94 -7.99 -5.07
N LEU A 137 -14.78 -7.22 -4.38
CA LEU A 137 -15.71 -7.70 -3.35
C LEU A 137 -16.61 -8.83 -3.85
N LYS A 138 -17.09 -8.74 -5.10
CA LYS A 138 -17.92 -9.79 -5.73
C LYS A 138 -17.21 -11.14 -5.79
N GLU A 139 -15.90 -11.15 -6.04
CA GLU A 139 -15.11 -12.38 -6.10
C GLU A 139 -14.80 -12.89 -4.69
N VAL A 140 -14.48 -11.99 -3.75
CA VAL A 140 -14.32 -12.32 -2.33
C VAL A 140 -15.58 -13.02 -1.78
N ARG A 141 -16.77 -12.47 -2.07
CA ARG A 141 -18.05 -13.11 -1.69
C ARG A 141 -18.17 -14.52 -2.24
N SER A 142 -17.72 -14.76 -3.47
CA SER A 142 -17.79 -16.09 -4.10
C SER A 142 -16.77 -17.09 -3.53
N LEU A 143 -15.65 -16.63 -2.96
CA LEU A 143 -14.72 -17.49 -2.24
C LEU A 143 -15.36 -18.07 -0.98
N PHE A 144 -16.04 -17.24 -0.19
CA PHE A 144 -16.68 -17.68 1.06
C PHE A 144 -17.90 -18.59 0.85
N THR A 145 -18.50 -18.61 -0.34
CA THR A 145 -19.61 -19.51 -0.65
C THR A 145 -19.18 -20.88 -1.18
N ARG A 146 -17.92 -21.02 -1.63
CA ARG A 146 -17.42 -22.25 -2.29
C ARG A 146 -16.60 -23.15 -1.39
N ASP A 147 -15.99 -22.63 -0.33
CA ASP A 147 -15.12 -23.41 0.56
C ASP A 147 -15.62 -23.38 2.01
N PRO A 148 -16.18 -24.48 2.54
CA PRO A 148 -16.66 -24.56 3.93
C PRO A 148 -15.50 -24.69 4.94
N PHE A 149 -14.28 -24.97 4.50
CA PHE A 149 -13.09 -25.00 5.35
C PHE A 149 -12.40 -23.65 5.28
N PHE A 150 -12.80 -22.73 6.16
CA PHE A 150 -12.14 -21.43 6.27
C PHE A 150 -10.67 -21.62 6.65
N SER A 151 -9.80 -21.62 5.63
CA SER A 151 -8.44 -21.17 5.83
C SER A 151 -8.53 -19.77 6.44
N ARG A 152 -7.76 -19.51 7.50
CA ARG A 152 -7.73 -18.18 8.10
C ARG A 152 -7.24 -17.21 7.01
N ILE A 153 -8.06 -16.24 6.62
CA ILE A 153 -7.71 -15.25 5.59
C ILE A 153 -7.65 -13.90 6.27
N VAL A 154 -6.57 -13.18 6.01
CA VAL A 154 -6.45 -11.77 6.34
C VAL A 154 -6.83 -10.96 5.12
N MET A 155 -7.65 -9.93 5.32
CA MET A 155 -8.13 -9.05 4.27
C MET A 155 -7.76 -7.60 4.56
N ILE A 156 -7.16 -6.93 3.58
CA ILE A 156 -6.91 -5.50 3.62
C ILE A 156 -7.82 -4.82 2.59
N ASN A 157 -8.69 -3.93 3.05
CA ASN A 157 -9.55 -3.13 2.18
C ASN A 157 -8.73 -1.97 1.57
N LEU A 158 -8.41 -2.08 0.28
CA LEU A 158 -7.59 -1.09 -0.42
C LEU A 158 -8.35 0.23 -0.64
N ASN A 159 -9.69 0.20 -0.72
CA ASN A 159 -10.49 1.41 -0.82
C ASN A 159 -10.46 2.23 0.46
N THR A 160 -10.56 1.58 1.62
CA THR A 160 -10.39 2.25 2.91
C THR A 160 -8.99 2.83 3.05
N LEU A 161 -7.95 2.07 2.67
CA LEU A 161 -6.58 2.55 2.69
C LEU A 161 -6.38 3.77 1.78
N PHE A 162 -6.95 3.74 0.58
CA PHE A 162 -6.93 4.88 -0.35
C PHE A 162 -7.68 6.09 0.21
N ALA A 163 -8.87 5.90 0.79
CA ALA A 163 -9.62 6.98 1.41
C ALA A 163 -8.80 7.69 2.49
N TRP A 164 -8.09 6.94 3.33
CA TRP A 164 -7.19 7.52 4.33
C TRP A 164 -5.99 8.23 3.72
N LEU A 165 -5.41 7.69 2.65
CA LEU A 165 -4.33 8.35 1.92
C LEU A 165 -4.76 9.67 1.26
N ARG A 166 -6.03 9.84 0.90
CA ARG A 166 -6.58 11.11 0.40
C ARG A 166 -6.65 12.18 1.49
N VAL A 167 -7.02 11.77 2.71
CA VAL A 167 -7.21 12.69 3.84
C VAL A 167 -5.90 12.99 4.57
N GLY A 168 -4.98 12.02 4.61
CA GLY A 168 -3.72 12.09 5.36
C GLY A 168 -2.88 13.35 5.11
N PRO A 169 -2.71 13.85 3.87
CA PRO A 169 -1.99 15.09 3.64
C PRO A 169 -2.61 16.33 4.29
N VAL A 170 -3.95 16.37 4.41
CA VAL A 170 -4.65 17.45 5.12
C VAL A 170 -4.36 17.37 6.60
N THR A 171 -4.47 16.17 7.18
CA THR A 171 -4.16 15.96 8.60
C THR A 171 -2.70 16.23 8.93
N ALA A 172 -1.79 15.98 7.98
CA ALA A 172 -0.36 16.26 8.12
C ALA A 172 0.02 17.75 7.87
N GLY A 173 -0.94 18.63 7.57
CA GLY A 173 -0.70 20.06 7.33
C GLY A 173 0.08 20.34 6.04
N ILE A 174 -0.05 19.48 5.05
CA ILE A 174 0.65 19.54 3.75
C ILE A 174 -0.34 19.46 2.59
N GLU A 175 -1.49 20.14 2.71
CA GLU A 175 -2.59 20.01 1.75
C GLU A 175 -2.11 20.22 0.32
N LYS A 176 -1.31 21.25 0.06
CA LYS A 176 -0.88 21.62 -1.30
C LYS A 176 -0.11 20.47 -1.98
N SER A 177 0.90 19.94 -1.32
CA SER A 177 1.69 18.81 -1.83
C SER A 177 0.85 17.53 -1.92
N GLY A 178 -0.08 17.33 -0.96
CA GLY A 178 -1.06 16.24 -1.00
C GLY A 178 -1.98 16.28 -2.22
N HIS A 179 -2.59 17.43 -2.51
CA HIS A 179 -3.46 17.60 -3.68
C HIS A 179 -2.70 17.32 -4.98
N GLN A 180 -1.44 17.73 -5.08
CA GLN A 180 -0.64 17.47 -6.27
C GLN A 180 -0.27 15.99 -6.42
N MET A 181 0.09 15.34 -5.32
CA MET A 181 0.32 13.89 -5.27
C MET A 181 -0.93 13.14 -5.74
N LEU A 182 -2.11 13.49 -5.21
CA LEU A 182 -3.39 12.87 -5.59
C LEU A 182 -3.73 13.12 -7.06
N ARG A 183 -3.57 14.35 -7.57
CA ARG A 183 -3.78 14.63 -9.00
C ARG A 183 -2.86 13.82 -9.90
N SER A 184 -1.62 13.61 -9.48
CA SER A 184 -0.65 12.81 -10.24
C SER A 184 -1.05 11.32 -10.27
N LEU A 185 -1.52 10.81 -9.13
CA LEU A 185 -2.08 9.47 -9.01
C LEU A 185 -3.36 9.29 -9.83
N GLU A 186 -4.30 10.24 -9.78
CA GLU A 186 -5.54 10.25 -10.58
C GLU A 186 -5.24 10.29 -12.08
N LYS A 187 -4.29 11.14 -12.51
CA LYS A 187 -3.85 11.21 -13.90
C LYS A 187 -3.23 9.89 -14.37
N TRP A 188 -2.40 9.27 -13.54
CA TRP A 188 -1.81 7.96 -13.83
C TRP A 188 -2.90 6.88 -13.89
N ALA A 189 -3.84 6.88 -12.94
CA ALA A 189 -4.96 5.94 -12.93
C ALA A 189 -5.81 6.05 -14.20
N GLY A 190 -6.08 7.27 -14.69
CA GLY A 190 -6.81 7.51 -15.93
C GLY A 190 -6.27 6.76 -17.15
N GLN A 191 -4.96 6.51 -17.21
CA GLN A 191 -4.32 5.75 -18.29
C GLN A 191 -4.77 4.29 -18.36
N PHE A 192 -5.32 3.73 -17.27
CA PHE A 192 -5.86 2.38 -17.24
C PHE A 192 -7.30 2.29 -17.74
N ASN A 193 -8.02 3.41 -17.81
CA ASN A 193 -9.37 3.46 -18.37
C ASN A 193 -9.32 3.40 -19.91
N ASP A 194 -8.32 4.05 -20.50
CA ASP A 194 -8.14 4.13 -21.97
C ASP A 194 -7.71 2.81 -22.63
N GLN A 195 -7.33 1.80 -21.84
CA GLN A 195 -6.88 0.49 -22.34
C GLN A 195 -7.99 -0.57 -22.45
N HIS A 196 -9.24 -0.22 -22.15
CA HIS A 196 -10.41 -1.06 -22.42
C HIS A 196 -11.41 -0.31 -23.30
N PRO A 197 -11.24 -0.31 -24.65
CA PRO A 197 -12.35 0.01 -25.52
C PRO A 197 -13.46 -1.01 -25.21
N GLN A 198 -14.66 -0.50 -24.95
CA GLN A 198 -15.86 -1.32 -24.81
C GLN A 198 -15.94 -2.23 -26.04
N ALA A 199 -15.82 -3.54 -25.81
CA ALA A 199 -16.07 -4.59 -26.79
C ALA A 199 -17.35 -5.32 -26.40
#